data_AF-A0A0D0VRM6-F1
#
_entry.id   AF-A0A0D0VRM6-F1
#
_cell.length_a   1.000
_cell.length_b   1.000
_cell.length_c   1.000
_cell.angle_alpha   90.00
_cell.angle_beta   90.00
_cell.angle_gamma   90.00
#
_symmetry.space_group_name_H-M   'P 1'
#
loop_
_entity.id
_entity.type
_entity.pdbx_description
1 polymer ?
#
loop_
_entity_poly.entity_id
_entity_poly.type
_entity_poly.pdbx_seq_one_letter_code
_entity_poly.pdbx_strand_id
1 'polypeptide(L)'
;MVERLFGRRPARHRRADGVPYRSRRCLPLHPAQVRDRRFRRTRLGRRGLDPGDVRRFLDRVALELADAQQAAERARQETAHIKDALRRWQSEQTRIRDRYALHR
;
A
#
# COMPACT_ATOMS: atom_id res chain seq x y z
N MET A 1 -1.73 -37.10 37.16
CA MET A 1 -2.29 -37.16 35.80
C MET A 1 -3.10 -35.89 35.62
N VAL A 2 -2.80 -34.87 34.81
CA VAL A 2 -1.99 -34.69 33.59
C VAL A 2 -1.68 -33.17 33.52
N GLU A 3 -0.42 -32.75 33.44
CA GLU A 3 0.26 -32.37 32.19
C GLU A 3 -0.49 -31.32 31.34
N ARG A 4 0.03 -30.07 31.30
CA ARG A 4 0.74 -29.52 30.12
C ARG A 4 0.90 -28.00 30.18
N LEU A 5 2.15 -27.64 30.43
CA LEU A 5 2.85 -26.41 30.07
C LEU A 5 2.44 -25.88 28.69
N PHE A 6 1.93 -24.65 28.63
CA PHE A 6 2.12 -23.80 27.46
C PHE A 6 2.32 -22.35 27.89
N GLY A 7 3.59 -22.03 28.20
CA GLY A 7 4.08 -20.67 28.16
C GLY A 7 3.92 -20.11 26.74
N ARG A 8 2.81 -19.44 26.46
CA ARG A 8 2.67 -18.59 25.28
C ARG A 8 3.32 -17.25 25.59
N ARG A 9 4.58 -17.12 25.19
CA ARG A 9 5.17 -15.81 24.88
C ARG A 9 4.19 -15.09 23.94
N PRO A 10 3.67 -13.89 24.25
CA PRO A 10 2.93 -13.14 23.26
C PRO A 10 3.94 -12.78 22.16
N ALA A 11 3.79 -13.41 20.99
CA ALA A 11 4.51 -13.04 19.81
C ALA A 11 4.19 -11.56 19.51
N ARG A 12 5.09 -10.68 19.95
CA ARG A 12 5.13 -9.26 19.59
C ARG A 12 5.53 -9.14 18.12
N HIS A 13 4.64 -9.52 17.22
CA HIS A 13 4.73 -9.16 15.80
C HIS A 13 3.36 -8.96 15.15
N ARG A 14 2.39 -8.40 15.88
CA ARG A 14 1.36 -7.59 15.24
C ARG A 14 1.92 -6.20 14.99
N ARG A 15 2.80 -6.09 13.98
CA ARG A 15 3.03 -4.81 13.32
C ARG A 15 1.69 -4.48 12.67
N ALA A 16 1.04 -3.46 13.22
CA ALA A 16 -0.13 -2.85 12.63
C ALA A 16 0.13 -2.61 11.14
N ASP A 17 -0.77 -3.14 10.32
CA ASP A 17 -1.36 -2.49 9.15
C ASP A 17 -0.37 -1.78 8.24
N GLY A 18 -0.04 -2.40 7.10
CA GLY A 18 0.06 -1.81 5.75
C GLY A 18 0.51 -0.36 5.52
N VAL A 19 1.14 0.31 6.48
CA VAL A 19 1.64 1.67 6.35
C VAL A 19 2.91 1.51 5.53
N PRO A 20 2.92 1.93 4.24
CA PRO A 20 4.13 1.88 3.47
C PRO A 20 5.17 2.70 4.23
N TYR A 21 6.35 2.12 4.43
CA TYR A 21 7.48 2.78 5.04
C TYR A 21 7.75 4.12 4.31
N ARG A 22 7.22 5.21 4.86
CA ARG A 22 7.36 6.56 4.32
C ARG A 22 8.59 7.21 4.93
N SER A 23 9.76 6.81 4.46
CA SER A 23 10.88 7.74 4.51
C SER A 23 10.67 8.77 3.38
N ARG A 24 11.01 10.05 3.60
CA ARG A 24 11.02 11.07 2.52
C ARG A 24 11.91 10.68 1.33
N ARG A 25 12.80 9.69 1.53
CA ARG A 25 13.72 9.12 0.53
C ARG A 25 13.12 7.92 -0.20
N CYS A 26 12.00 7.36 0.27
CA CYS A 26 11.24 6.31 -0.40
C CYS A 26 10.12 6.97 -1.22
N LEU A 27 10.51 7.60 -2.33
CA LEU A 27 9.54 7.99 -3.35
C LEU A 27 8.86 6.72 -3.89
N PRO A 28 7.57 6.80 -4.26
CA PRO A 28 6.87 5.67 -4.86
C PRO A 28 7.64 5.18 -6.09
N LEU A 29 7.96 3.89 -6.11
CA LEU A 29 8.61 3.26 -7.25
C LEU A 29 7.57 3.06 -8.36
N HIS A 30 7.85 3.55 -9.56
CA HIS A 30 6.97 3.33 -10.71
C HIS A 30 7.35 2.06 -11.48
N PRO A 31 6.38 1.31 -12.04
CA PRO A 31 6.63 0.15 -12.88
C PRO A 31 7.64 0.41 -14.01
N ALA A 32 7.52 1.56 -14.68
CA ALA A 32 8.46 1.96 -15.74
C ALA A 32 9.89 2.10 -15.21
N GLN A 33 10.07 2.66 -14.02
CA GLN A 33 11.38 2.80 -13.37
C GLN A 33 11.99 1.43 -13.04
N VAL A 34 11.17 0.42 -12.74
CA VAL A 34 11.63 -0.96 -12.52
C VAL A 34 12.10 -1.59 -13.83
N ARG A 35 11.30 -1.47 -14.90
CA ARG A 35 11.65 -2.01 -16.24
C ARG A 35 12.93 -1.38 -16.79
N ASP A 36 13.10 -0.08 -16.62
CA ASP A 36 14.23 0.65 -17.20
C ASP A 36 15.45 0.69 -16.29
N ARG A 37 15.40 0.01 -15.14
CA ARG A 37 16.52 -0.03 -14.20
C ARG A 37 17.71 -0.74 -14.82
N ARG A 38 18.83 -0.01 -14.94
CA ARG A 38 20.12 -0.57 -15.34
C ARG A 38 21.01 -0.77 -14.12
N PHE A 39 21.54 -1.98 -13.98
CA PHE A 39 22.54 -2.31 -12.95
C PHE A 39 23.94 -2.19 -13.52
N ARG A 40 24.88 -1.73 -12.70
CA ARG A 40 26.31 -1.73 -13.07
C ARG A 40 26.82 -3.17 -13.10
N ARG A 41 27.73 -3.48 -14.02
CA ARG A 41 28.44 -4.76 -14.02
C ARG A 41 29.27 -4.91 -12.74
N THR A 42 29.46 -6.16 -12.31
CA THR A 42 30.33 -6.48 -11.17
C THR A 42 31.78 -6.11 -11.49
N ARG A 43 32.57 -5.86 -10.44
CA ARG A 43 34.02 -5.65 -10.57
C ARG A 43 34.69 -6.90 -11.14
N LEU A 44 35.79 -6.69 -11.86
CA LEU A 44 36.62 -7.78 -12.41
C LEU A 44 36.94 -8.81 -11.32
N GLY A 45 36.86 -10.09 -11.67
CA GLY A 45 37.07 -11.23 -10.75
C GLY A 45 35.85 -11.64 -9.92
N ARG A 46 34.71 -10.94 -10.00
CA ARG A 46 33.45 -11.35 -9.34
C ARG A 46 32.38 -11.75 -10.34
N ARG A 47 31.77 -12.92 -10.14
CA ARG A 47 30.58 -13.34 -10.90
C ARG A 47 29.37 -12.50 -10.47
N GLY A 48 28.65 -11.98 -11.45
CA GLY A 48 27.35 -11.31 -11.27
C GLY A 48 26.19 -12.24 -11.64
N LEU A 49 24.97 -11.74 -11.45
CA LEU A 49 23.76 -12.39 -11.96
C LEU A 49 23.72 -12.34 -13.49
N ASP A 50 23.05 -13.30 -14.11
CA ASP A 50 22.78 -13.27 -15.53
C ASP A 50 21.90 -12.05 -15.88
N PRO A 51 22.32 -11.17 -16.81
CA PRO A 51 21.55 -9.98 -17.16
C PRO A 51 20.17 -10.29 -17.75
N GLY A 52 20.02 -11.41 -18.47
CA GLY A 52 18.77 -11.83 -19.08
C GLY A 52 17.75 -12.29 -18.05
N ASP A 53 18.16 -13.12 -17.10
CA ASP A 53 17.30 -13.55 -15.99
C ASP A 53 16.88 -12.39 -15.11
N VAL A 54 17.81 -11.47 -14.81
CA VAL A 54 17.50 -10.23 -14.08
C VAL A 54 16.47 -9.40 -14.85
N ARG A 55 16.60 -9.28 -16.17
CA ARG A 55 15.65 -8.52 -16.99
C ARG A 55 14.25 -9.14 -16.95
N ARG A 56 14.14 -10.45 -17.16
CA ARG A 56 12.86 -11.18 -17.08
C ARG A 56 12.19 -11.03 -15.72
N PHE A 57 12.97 -11.11 -14.65
CA PHE A 57 12.47 -10.90 -13.30
C PHE A 57 11.95 -9.46 -13.09
N LEU A 58 12.70 -8.45 -13.53
CA LEU A 58 12.25 -7.05 -13.45
C LEU A 58 10.97 -6.80 -14.25
N ASP A 59 10.82 -7.41 -15.42
CA ASP A 59 9.61 -7.27 -16.23
C ASP A 59 8.38 -7.82 -15.51
N ARG A 60 8.50 -8.99 -14.86
CA ARG A 60 7.45 -9.57 -14.00
C ARG A 60 7.14 -8.68 -12.80
N VAL A 61 8.16 -8.24 -12.07
CA VAL A 61 8.00 -7.38 -10.89
C VAL A 61 7.30 -6.07 -11.27
N ALA A 62 7.64 -5.50 -12.43
CA ALA A 62 7.00 -4.28 -12.91
C ALA A 62 5.51 -4.49 -13.22
N LEU A 63 5.13 -5.65 -13.78
CA LEU A 63 3.72 -6.01 -14.01
C LEU A 63 2.97 -6.13 -12.69
N GLU A 64 3.48 -6.93 -11.76
CA GLU A 64 2.84 -7.14 -10.45
C GLU A 64 2.74 -5.82 -9.66
N LEU A 65 3.75 -4.95 -9.75
CA LEU A 65 3.72 -3.61 -9.16
C LEU A 65 2.65 -2.72 -9.79
N ALA A 66 2.46 -2.79 -11.11
CA ALA A 66 1.43 -2.02 -11.80
C ALA A 66 0.03 -2.44 -11.34
N ASP A 67 -0.22 -3.75 -11.23
CA ASP A 67 -1.49 -4.30 -10.76
C ASP A 67 -1.77 -3.87 -9.31
N ALA A 68 -0.77 -3.95 -8.44
CA ALA A 68 -0.89 -3.51 -7.05
C ALA A 68 -1.19 -2.00 -6.93
N GLN A 69 -0.54 -1.18 -7.76
CA GLN A 69 -0.81 0.27 -7.79
C GLN A 69 -2.21 0.59 -8.29
N GLN A 70 -2.69 -0.10 -9.33
CA GLN A 70 -4.05 0.07 -9.84
C GLN A 70 -5.09 -0.33 -8.79
N ALA A 71 -4.89 -1.45 -8.10
CA ALA A 71 -5.77 -1.87 -7.01
C ALA A 71 -5.81 -0.84 -5.87
N ALA A 72 -4.65 -0.28 -5.50
CA ALA A 72 -4.57 0.75 -4.47
C ALA A 72 -5.29 2.05 -4.88
N GLU A 73 -5.18 2.47 -6.15
CA GLU A 73 -5.89 3.65 -6.65
C GLU A 73 -7.40 3.44 -6.67
N ARG A 74 -7.88 2.25 -7.09
CA ARG A 74 -9.31 1.91 -7.04
C ARG A 74 -9.85 2.00 -5.61
N ALA A 75 -9.17 1.39 -4.65
CA ALA A 75 -9.57 1.44 -3.24
C ALA A 75 -9.60 2.87 -2.68
N ARG A 76 -8.66 3.74 -3.10
CA ARG A 76 -8.65 5.16 -2.72
C ARG A 76 -9.82 5.91 -3.32
N GLN A 77 -10.15 5.66 -4.59
CA GLN A 77 -11.28 6.27 -5.28
C GLN A 77 -12.61 5.87 -4.62
N GLU A 78 -12.79 4.59 -4.31
CA GLU A 78 -13.97 4.09 -3.58
C GLU A 78 -14.12 4.77 -2.22
N THR A 79 -13.02 4.86 -1.47
CA THR A 79 -13.01 5.53 -0.16
C THR A 79 -13.33 7.02 -0.28
N ALA A 80 -12.79 7.70 -1.29
CA ALA A 80 -13.09 9.11 -1.55
C ALA A 80 -14.57 9.31 -1.88
N HIS A 81 -15.14 8.47 -2.75
CA HIS A 81 -16.54 8.52 -3.11
C HIS A 81 -17.47 8.31 -1.89
N ILE A 82 -17.17 7.33 -1.03
CA ILE A 82 -17.91 7.09 0.22
C ILE A 82 -17.85 8.32 1.13
N LYS A 83 -16.65 8.90 1.31
CA LYS A 83 -16.48 10.11 2.13
C LYS A 83 -17.25 11.30 1.58
N ASP A 84 -17.29 11.46 0.27
CA ASP A 84 -18.06 12.55 -0.37
C ASP A 84 -19.56 12.35 -0.21
N ALA A 85 -20.06 11.12 -0.36
CA ALA A 85 -21.45 10.79 -0.10
C ALA A 85 -21.84 11.08 1.36
N LEU A 86 -21.00 10.67 2.32
CA LEU A 86 -21.20 10.95 3.74
C LEU A 86 -21.20 12.46 4.02
N ARG A 87 -20.26 13.21 3.43
CA ARG A 87 -20.17 14.67 3.60
C ARG A 87 -21.41 15.39 3.06
N ARG A 88 -21.92 14.97 1.90
CA ARG A 88 -23.16 15.51 1.32
C ARG A 88 -24.34 15.25 2.24
N TRP A 89 -24.53 14.01 2.66
CA TRP A 89 -25.60 13.64 3.58
C TRP A 89 -25.52 14.43 4.90
N GLN A 90 -24.33 14.54 5.51
CA GLN A 90 -24.15 15.33 6.74
C GLN A 90 -24.53 16.81 6.54
N SER A 91 -24.16 17.40 5.39
CA SER A 91 -24.50 18.78 5.07
C SER A 91 -26.01 19.00 4.92
N GLU A 92 -26.72 18.06 4.31
CA GLU A 92 -28.18 18.09 4.18
C GLU A 92 -28.85 17.96 5.55
N GLN A 93 -28.39 17.05 6.41
CA GLN A 93 -28.90 16.90 7.76
C GLN A 93 -28.69 18.15 8.62
N THR A 94 -27.53 18.81 8.51
CA THR A 94 -27.29 20.09 9.21
C THR A 94 -28.28 21.16 8.74
N ARG A 95 -28.49 21.30 7.43
CA ARG A 95 -29.45 22.28 6.89
C ARG A 95 -30.89 22.01 7.36
N ILE A 96 -31.28 20.74 7.38
CA ILE A 96 -32.61 20.32 7.86
C ILE A 96 -32.76 20.67 9.35
N ARG A 97 -31.77 20.32 10.17
CA ARG A 97 -31.76 20.63 11.60
C ARG A 97 -31.82 22.13 11.87
N ASP A 98 -31.02 22.92 11.16
CA ASP A 98 -30.96 24.38 11.34
C ASP A 98 -32.28 25.03 10.92
N ARG A 99 -32.93 24.53 9.86
CA ARG A 99 -34.27 24.98 9.44
C ARG A 99 -35.31 24.74 10.54
N TYR A 100 -35.30 23.58 11.18
CA TYR A 100 -36.23 23.29 12.28
C TYR A 100 -35.92 24.08 13.56
N ALA A 101 -34.66 24.44 13.78
CA ALA A 101 -34.26 25.28 14.91
C ALA A 101 -34.74 26.73 14.79
N LEU A 102 -35.01 27.24 13.58
CA LEU A 102 -35.54 28.59 13.34
C LEU A 102 -37.07 28.71 13.48
N HIS A 103 -37.78 27.58 13.58
CA HIS A 103 -39.24 27.52 13.72
C HIS A 103 -39.70 27.19 15.15
N ARG A 104 -38.80 27.29 16.12
CA ARG A 104 -39.04 27.07 17.55
C ARG A 104 -38.72 28.33 18.33
#